data_AF-I9R2J0-F1
#
_entry.id   AF-I9R2J0-F1
#
_cell.length_a   1.000
_cell.length_b   1.000
_cell.length_c   1.000
_cell.angle_alpha   90.00
_cell.angle_beta   90.00
_cell.angle_gamma   90.00
#
_symmetry.space_group_name_H-M   'P 1'
#
loop_
_entity.id
_entity.type
_entity.pdbx_description
1 polymer ?
#
loop_
_entity_poly.entity_id
_entity_poly.type
_entity_poly.pdbx_seq_one_letter_code
_entity_poly.pdbx_strand_id
1 'polypeptide(L)'
;MFKIYKYILFIDEVAELYFNEKKQHEDNFFVLCEELNQIYYTTIKSLSKTYISPFLKQYPFLGTPSFLQVVNKDRKETYHSLFLKYILNNQCKIGGAVLSDFCNIIGCQTEWLKSIEQKSYIIENEYSTKWQKKSSLSLRRFDLLIRDDANKCLIVIENKIDSKVRTEKGNQLDVYREFCEREFSHYSKWYVLLSYRNNCEDAQNYKWKYIDYHTIFKLLLKYVDEDAIVKDYLKTLYSLLFPNIQISNIQTSLYCCWLFINRVILKLN
;
A
#
# COMPACT_ATOMS: atom_id res chain seq x y z
N MET A 1 37.60 -35.64 58.09
CA MET A 1 36.72 -34.45 58.13
C MET A 1 37.32 -33.25 57.38
N PHE A 2 38.60 -32.90 57.58
CA PHE A 2 39.28 -31.77 56.89
C PHE A 2 39.31 -31.79 55.34
N LYS A 3 39.42 -32.97 54.71
CA LYS A 3 39.46 -33.07 53.23
C LYS A 3 38.13 -32.68 52.57
N ILE A 4 37.00 -33.05 53.16
CA ILE A 4 35.66 -32.78 52.60
C ILE A 4 35.37 -31.27 52.61
N TYR A 5 35.74 -30.59 53.68
CA TYR A 5 35.56 -29.13 53.81
C TYR A 5 36.35 -28.35 52.75
N LYS A 6 37.55 -28.82 52.42
CA LYS A 6 38.38 -28.23 51.36
C LYS A 6 37.78 -28.42 49.96
N TYR A 7 37.13 -29.56 49.71
CA TYR A 7 36.41 -29.79 48.46
C TYR A 7 35.14 -28.95 48.34
N ILE A 8 34.41 -28.73 49.44
CA ILE A 8 33.23 -27.85 49.45
C ILE A 8 33.63 -26.41 49.12
N LEU A 9 34.66 -25.87 49.80
CA LEU A 9 35.17 -24.53 49.51
C LEU A 9 35.64 -24.36 48.05
N PHE A 10 36.28 -25.37 47.48
CA PHE A 10 36.70 -25.34 46.09
C PHE A 10 35.50 -25.37 45.12
N ILE A 11 34.45 -26.14 45.42
CA ILE A 11 33.23 -26.17 44.60
C ILE A 11 32.52 -24.81 44.67
N ASP A 12 32.46 -24.19 45.84
CA ASP A 12 31.86 -22.86 46.02
C ASP A 12 32.64 -21.77 45.25
N GLU A 13 33.98 -21.78 45.31
CA GLU A 13 34.82 -20.86 44.51
C GLU A 13 34.61 -21.05 43.00
N VAL A 14 34.56 -22.30 42.51
CA VAL A 14 34.32 -22.58 41.08
C VAL A 14 32.92 -22.15 40.66
N ALA A 15 31.91 -22.34 41.52
CA ALA A 15 30.54 -21.90 41.26
C ALA A 15 30.43 -20.36 41.21
N GLU A 16 31.12 -19.65 42.11
CA GLU A 16 31.17 -18.19 42.13
C GLU A 16 31.90 -17.63 40.90
N LEU A 17 33.03 -18.23 40.50
CA LEU A 17 33.73 -17.88 39.27
C LEU A 17 32.85 -18.04 38.03
N TYR A 18 32.14 -19.18 37.93
CA TYR A 18 31.22 -19.45 36.82
C TYR A 18 30.04 -18.46 36.81
N PHE A 19 29.48 -18.14 37.98
CA PHE A 19 28.42 -17.15 38.10
C PHE A 19 28.88 -15.75 37.67
N ASN A 20 30.08 -15.34 38.09
CA ASN A 20 30.66 -14.04 37.74
C ASN A 20 30.96 -13.93 36.24
N GLU A 21 31.52 -14.98 35.62
CA GLU A 21 31.76 -15.04 34.17
C GLU A 21 30.43 -14.95 33.40
N LYS A 22 29.42 -15.73 33.81
CA LYS A 22 28.07 -15.66 33.23
C LYS A 22 27.49 -14.24 33.32
N LYS A 23 27.55 -13.62 34.50
CA LYS A 23 27.04 -12.27 34.72
C LYS A 23 27.76 -11.24 33.85
N GLN A 24 29.09 -11.36 33.71
CA GLN A 24 29.87 -10.50 32.83
C GLN A 24 29.45 -10.64 31.36
N HIS A 25 29.16 -11.87 30.90
CA HIS A 25 28.62 -12.09 29.55
C HIS A 25 27.24 -11.46 29.37
N GLU A 26 26.35 -11.57 30.36
CA GLU A 26 25.04 -10.93 30.34
C GLU A 26 25.17 -9.39 30.30
N ASP A 27 26.01 -8.81 31.15
CA ASP A 27 26.27 -7.36 31.19
C ASP A 27 26.83 -6.86 29.84
N ASN A 28 27.81 -7.57 29.26
CA ASN A 28 28.36 -7.24 27.94
C ASN A 28 27.29 -7.30 26.84
N PHE A 29 26.38 -8.27 26.89
CA PHE A 29 25.26 -8.37 25.96
C PHE A 29 24.31 -7.17 26.10
N PHE A 30 23.98 -6.76 27.33
CA PHE A 30 23.15 -5.57 27.56
C PHE A 30 23.80 -4.29 27.03
N VAL A 31 25.11 -4.10 27.23
CA VAL A 31 25.85 -2.97 26.67
C VAL A 31 25.76 -2.96 25.14
N LEU A 32 25.98 -4.11 24.49
CA LEU A 32 25.84 -4.23 23.03
C LEU A 32 24.42 -3.88 22.56
N CYS A 33 23.38 -4.32 23.27
CA CYS A 33 22.01 -3.98 22.94
C CYS A 33 21.74 -2.47 23.01
N GLU A 34 22.26 -1.79 24.04
CA GLU A 34 22.14 -0.34 24.17
C GLU A 34 22.90 0.42 23.06
N GLU A 35 24.11 -0.01 22.71
CA GLU A 35 24.87 0.56 21.60
C GLU A 35 24.12 0.41 20.27
N LEU A 36 23.56 -0.76 19.99
CA LEU A 36 22.75 -1.00 18.80
C LEU A 36 21.50 -0.11 18.77
N ASN A 37 20.80 0.03 19.90
CA ASN A 37 19.64 0.92 20.02
C ASN A 37 20.00 2.38 19.71
N GLN A 38 21.16 2.86 20.17
CA GLN A 38 21.64 4.21 19.85
C GLN A 38 21.98 4.39 18.37
N ILE A 39 22.65 3.40 17.75
CA ILE A 39 22.94 3.41 16.31
C ILE A 39 21.63 3.45 15.50
N TYR A 40 20.63 2.67 15.89
CA TYR A 40 19.32 2.67 15.25
C TYR A 40 18.63 4.02 15.37
N TYR A 41 18.58 4.58 16.57
CA TYR A 41 17.95 5.88 16.81
C TYR A 41 18.61 6.99 15.98
N THR A 42 19.94 7.08 16.03
CA THR A 42 20.71 8.08 15.28
C THR A 42 20.53 7.94 13.77
N THR A 43 20.52 6.70 13.26
CA THR A 43 20.28 6.42 11.83
C THR A 43 18.88 6.86 11.41
N ILE A 44 17.83 6.48 12.15
CA ILE A 44 16.44 6.85 11.82
C ILE A 44 16.25 8.37 11.87
N LYS A 45 16.84 9.03 12.87
CA LYS A 45 16.82 10.49 12.97
C LYS A 45 17.50 11.16 11.77
N SER A 46 18.65 10.64 11.36
CA SER A 46 19.37 11.12 10.17
C SER A 46 18.54 10.94 8.90
N LEU A 47 18.01 9.74 8.64
CA LEU A 47 17.16 9.46 7.48
C LEU A 47 15.89 10.32 7.47
N SER A 48 15.26 10.52 8.63
CA SER A 48 14.08 11.37 8.77
C SER A 48 14.39 12.84 8.44
N LYS A 49 15.55 13.34 8.86
CA LYS A 49 16.00 14.70 8.53
C LYS A 49 16.34 14.83 7.04
N THR A 50 16.92 13.81 6.44
CA THR A 50 17.36 13.82 5.03
C THR A 50 16.21 13.67 4.04
N TYR A 51 15.25 12.77 4.31
CA TYR A 51 14.24 12.40 3.32
C TYR A 51 12.82 12.84 3.69
N ILE A 52 12.41 12.65 4.95
CA ILE A 52 11.03 12.92 5.36
C ILE A 52 10.79 14.41 5.59
N SER A 53 11.71 15.08 6.27
CA SER A 53 11.55 16.49 6.62
C SER A 53 11.46 17.39 5.38
N PRO A 54 12.30 17.24 4.34
CA PRO A 54 12.15 18.00 3.10
C PRO A 54 10.83 17.68 2.38
N PHE A 55 10.44 16.40 2.31
CA PHE A 55 9.18 15.98 1.70
C PHE A 55 7.97 16.62 2.38
N LEU A 56 7.92 16.62 3.71
CA LEU A 56 6.84 17.25 4.48
C LEU A 56 6.86 18.78 4.41
N LYS A 57 8.04 19.41 4.24
CA LYS A 57 8.13 20.85 3.95
C LYS A 57 7.58 21.19 2.57
N GLN A 58 7.78 20.31 1.59
CA GLN A 58 7.21 20.48 0.25
C GLN A 58 5.70 20.26 0.24
N TYR A 59 5.19 19.29 1.02
CA TYR A 59 3.77 18.93 1.07
C TYR A 59 3.20 19.02 2.51
N PRO A 60 3.13 20.22 3.11
CA PRO A 60 2.75 20.38 4.52
C PRO A 60 1.32 19.94 4.82
N PHE A 61 0.43 19.98 3.81
CA PHE A 61 -0.97 19.57 3.96
C PHE A 61 -1.14 18.08 4.30
N LEU A 62 -0.16 17.23 4.01
CA LEU A 62 -0.21 15.78 4.29
C LEU A 62 -0.27 15.46 5.79
N GLY A 63 0.19 16.39 6.65
CA GLY A 63 0.07 16.26 8.10
C GLY A 63 -1.30 16.62 8.67
N THR A 64 -2.25 17.02 7.83
CA THR A 64 -3.62 17.38 8.26
C THR A 64 -4.61 16.26 7.97
N PRO A 65 -5.67 16.09 8.79
CA PRO A 65 -6.71 15.11 8.50
C PRO A 65 -7.37 15.34 7.13
N SER A 66 -7.64 14.26 6.42
CA SER A 66 -8.47 14.22 5.21
C SER A 66 -9.95 14.13 5.54
N PHE A 67 -10.80 14.35 4.54
CA PHE A 67 -12.25 14.11 4.68
C PHE A 67 -12.53 12.68 5.16
N LEU A 68 -11.92 11.66 4.54
CA LEU A 68 -12.17 10.26 4.88
C LEU A 68 -11.72 9.89 6.29
N GLN A 69 -10.64 10.51 6.79
CA GLN A 69 -10.22 10.35 8.18
C GLN A 69 -11.24 10.96 9.14
N VAL A 70 -11.74 12.17 8.85
CA VAL A 70 -12.74 12.86 9.68
C VAL A 70 -14.04 12.03 9.81
N VAL A 71 -14.47 11.37 8.72
CA VAL A 71 -15.69 10.54 8.74
C VAL A 71 -15.43 9.06 9.08
N ASN A 72 -14.19 8.68 9.43
CA ASN A 72 -13.78 7.31 9.75
C ASN A 72 -14.09 6.30 8.62
N LYS A 73 -13.80 6.68 7.37
CA LYS A 73 -13.98 5.86 6.15
C LYS A 73 -12.70 5.67 5.34
N ASP A 74 -11.55 6.09 5.87
CA ASP A 74 -10.20 6.02 5.29
C ASP A 74 -9.69 4.60 5.00
N ARG A 75 -10.38 3.56 5.50
CA ARG A 75 -10.07 2.15 5.21
C ARG A 75 -11.15 1.44 4.39
N LYS A 76 -12.16 2.16 3.90
CA LYS A 76 -13.30 1.59 3.17
C LYS A 76 -13.07 1.67 1.67
N GLU A 77 -12.83 0.52 1.04
CA GLU A 77 -12.55 0.34 -0.40
C GLU A 77 -13.48 1.15 -1.30
N THR A 78 -14.79 1.14 -1.05
CA THR A 78 -15.79 1.89 -1.83
C THR A 78 -15.48 3.38 -1.92
N TYR A 79 -15.00 4.01 -0.84
CA TYR A 79 -14.70 5.44 -0.84
C TYR A 79 -13.43 5.76 -1.63
N HIS A 80 -12.40 4.91 -1.54
CA HIS A 80 -11.22 5.03 -2.41
C HIS A 80 -11.60 4.93 -3.89
N SER A 81 -12.48 4.00 -4.24
CA SER A 81 -13.01 3.87 -5.59
C SER A 81 -13.78 5.12 -6.04
N LEU A 82 -14.57 5.73 -5.15
CA LEU A 82 -15.27 6.99 -5.47
C LEU A 82 -14.30 8.16 -5.74
N PHE A 83 -13.24 8.29 -4.94
CA PHE A 83 -12.19 9.28 -5.20
C PHE A 83 -11.51 9.04 -6.55
N LEU A 84 -11.10 7.80 -6.83
CA LEU A 84 -10.49 7.45 -8.11
C LEU A 84 -11.43 7.67 -9.29
N LYS A 85 -12.73 7.36 -9.15
CA LYS A 85 -13.75 7.65 -10.16
C LYS A 85 -13.80 9.14 -10.50
N TYR A 86 -13.82 10.01 -9.49
CA TYR A 86 -13.81 11.46 -9.70
C TYR A 86 -12.52 11.90 -10.39
N ILE A 87 -11.37 11.49 -9.86
CA ILE A 87 -10.05 11.95 -10.32
C ILE A 87 -9.79 11.53 -11.77
N LEU A 88 -10.17 10.30 -12.14
CA LEU A 88 -9.97 9.78 -13.50
C LEU A 88 -11.04 10.24 -14.49
N ASN A 89 -12.10 10.92 -14.04
CA ASN A 89 -13.25 11.26 -14.86
C ASN A 89 -12.89 12.20 -16.03
N ASN A 90 -13.40 11.93 -17.24
CA ASN A 90 -13.18 12.76 -18.44
C ASN A 90 -13.72 14.21 -18.32
N GLN A 91 -14.67 14.45 -17.43
CA GLN A 91 -15.21 15.77 -17.11
C GLN A 91 -14.34 16.51 -16.08
N CYS A 92 -13.51 15.79 -15.33
CA CYS A 92 -12.54 16.40 -14.43
C CYS A 92 -11.42 17.05 -15.25
N LYS A 93 -11.02 18.27 -14.88
CA LYS A 93 -9.98 19.05 -15.59
C LYS A 93 -8.71 18.24 -15.81
N ILE A 94 -8.29 17.50 -14.79
CA ILE A 94 -7.06 16.70 -14.80
C ILE A 94 -7.29 15.25 -15.26
N GLY A 95 -8.55 14.80 -15.39
CA GLY A 95 -8.83 13.37 -15.45
C GLY A 95 -8.26 12.66 -16.67
N GLY A 96 -8.25 13.32 -17.83
CA GLY A 96 -7.60 12.79 -19.02
C GLY A 96 -6.08 12.64 -18.84
N ALA A 97 -5.42 13.61 -18.20
CA ALA A 97 -3.98 13.55 -17.94
C ALA A 97 -3.64 12.45 -16.92
N VAL A 98 -4.40 12.37 -15.81
CA VAL A 98 -4.22 11.32 -14.80
C VAL A 98 -4.47 9.93 -15.40
N LEU A 99 -5.52 9.77 -16.22
CA LEU A 99 -5.79 8.51 -16.90
C LEU A 99 -4.70 8.15 -17.90
N SER A 100 -4.17 9.12 -18.65
CA SER A 100 -3.04 8.88 -19.57
C SER A 100 -1.82 8.33 -18.84
N ASP A 101 -1.42 8.97 -17.73
CA ASP A 101 -0.30 8.50 -16.92
C ASP A 101 -0.59 7.12 -16.29
N PHE A 102 -1.83 6.88 -15.86
CA PHE A 102 -2.26 5.58 -15.37
C PHE A 102 -2.18 4.50 -16.46
N CYS A 103 -2.65 4.80 -17.68
CA CYS A 103 -2.55 3.92 -18.85
C CYS A 103 -1.11 3.61 -19.23
N ASN A 104 -0.18 4.57 -19.08
CA ASN A 104 1.25 4.33 -19.27
C ASN A 104 1.79 3.32 -18.23
N ILE A 105 1.45 3.51 -16.94
CA ILE A 105 1.84 2.58 -15.86
C ILE A 105 1.35 1.15 -16.13
N ILE A 106 0.11 1.00 -16.62
CA ILE A 106 -0.45 -0.32 -16.93
C ILE A 106 -0.14 -0.79 -18.36
N GLY A 107 0.63 -0.04 -19.15
CA GLY A 107 1.04 -0.40 -20.50
C GLY A 107 -0.11 -0.56 -21.50
N CYS A 108 -1.07 0.37 -21.49
CA CYS A 108 -2.19 0.45 -22.43
C CYS A 108 -2.39 1.85 -23.03
N GLN A 109 -1.35 2.69 -22.97
CA GLN A 109 -1.44 4.09 -23.36
C GLN A 109 -1.94 4.24 -24.79
N THR A 110 -1.35 3.49 -25.73
CA THR A 110 -1.63 3.57 -27.17
C THR A 110 -3.10 3.36 -27.51
N GLU A 111 -3.76 2.43 -26.85
CA GLU A 111 -5.15 2.07 -27.08
C GLU A 111 -6.12 3.10 -26.48
N TRP A 112 -5.67 3.85 -25.48
CA TRP A 112 -6.48 4.84 -24.77
C TRP A 112 -6.24 6.28 -25.22
N LEU A 113 -5.21 6.58 -26.01
CA LEU A 113 -4.88 7.93 -26.48
C LEU A 113 -6.11 8.64 -27.07
N LYS A 114 -6.76 8.01 -28.04
CA LYS A 114 -7.93 8.58 -28.72
C LYS A 114 -9.11 8.78 -27.77
N SER A 115 -9.36 7.81 -26.90
CA SER A 115 -10.43 7.85 -25.89
C SER A 115 -10.26 9.05 -24.94
N ILE A 116 -9.01 9.31 -24.54
CA ILE A 116 -8.64 10.40 -23.64
C ILE A 116 -8.74 11.75 -24.35
N GLU A 117 -8.19 11.87 -25.56
CA GLU A 117 -8.25 13.11 -26.37
C GLU A 117 -9.70 13.52 -26.67
N GLN A 118 -10.55 12.55 -27.01
CA GLN A 118 -11.95 12.78 -27.34
C GLN A 118 -12.85 12.89 -26.11
N LYS A 119 -12.31 12.62 -24.91
CA LYS A 119 -13.09 12.53 -23.66
C LYS A 119 -14.31 11.61 -23.80
N SER A 120 -14.19 10.51 -24.54
CA SER A 120 -15.30 9.61 -24.86
C SER A 120 -15.51 8.48 -23.85
N TYR A 121 -14.54 8.26 -22.96
CA TYR A 121 -14.63 7.20 -21.97
C TYR A 121 -15.55 7.57 -20.80
N ILE A 122 -16.14 6.55 -20.17
CA ILE A 122 -16.96 6.69 -18.97
C ILE A 122 -16.40 5.84 -17.83
N ILE A 123 -16.70 6.24 -16.60
CA ILE A 123 -16.28 5.51 -15.39
C ILE A 123 -17.49 5.19 -14.53
N GLU A 124 -17.63 3.91 -14.21
CA GLU A 124 -18.67 3.38 -13.33
C GLU A 124 -18.01 2.79 -12.08
N ASN A 125 -18.59 3.05 -10.91
CA ASN A 125 -18.21 2.41 -9.66
C ASN A 125 -19.29 1.43 -9.24
N GLU A 126 -18.91 0.37 -8.53
CA GLU A 126 -19.82 -0.70 -8.11
C GLU A 126 -20.65 -1.29 -9.26
N TYR A 127 -20.04 -1.43 -10.46
CA TYR A 127 -20.73 -1.92 -11.65
C TYR A 127 -21.30 -3.32 -11.40
N SER A 128 -22.62 -3.45 -11.49
CA SER A 128 -23.30 -4.67 -11.06
C SER A 128 -23.34 -5.73 -12.16
N THR A 129 -22.99 -6.97 -11.80
CA THR A 129 -23.14 -8.16 -12.67
C THR A 129 -24.52 -8.83 -12.54
N LYS A 130 -25.50 -8.15 -11.92
CA LYS A 130 -26.83 -8.68 -11.53
C LYS A 130 -27.70 -9.20 -12.68
N TRP A 131 -27.46 -8.78 -13.91
CA TRP A 131 -28.28 -9.18 -15.06
C TRP A 131 -28.05 -10.61 -15.55
N GLN A 132 -27.28 -11.43 -14.82
CA GLN A 132 -26.92 -12.78 -15.24
C GLN A 132 -27.53 -13.89 -14.36
N LYS A 133 -28.17 -14.86 -15.02
CA LYS A 133 -28.87 -16.03 -14.44
C LYS A 133 -27.98 -17.00 -13.65
N LYS A 134 -26.64 -16.85 -13.66
CA LYS A 134 -25.72 -17.66 -12.82
C LYS A 134 -25.70 -17.10 -11.39
N SER A 135 -26.20 -17.89 -10.44
CA SER A 135 -26.30 -17.53 -9.01
C SER A 135 -24.98 -17.02 -8.39
N SER A 136 -23.82 -17.50 -8.85
CA SER A 136 -22.49 -17.09 -8.36
C SER A 136 -22.05 -15.68 -8.78
N LEU A 137 -22.55 -15.17 -9.91
CA LEU A 137 -22.26 -13.84 -10.47
C LEU A 137 -23.32 -12.81 -10.10
N SER A 138 -24.55 -13.23 -9.82
CA SER A 138 -25.72 -12.38 -9.60
C SER A 138 -25.63 -11.37 -8.43
N LEU A 139 -24.57 -11.40 -7.61
CA LEU A 139 -24.39 -10.51 -6.46
C LEU A 139 -23.08 -9.72 -6.44
N ARG A 140 -22.21 -9.89 -7.46
CA ARG A 140 -20.88 -9.28 -7.45
C ARG A 140 -20.90 -7.91 -8.15
N ARG A 141 -19.93 -7.06 -7.80
CA ARG A 141 -19.79 -5.69 -8.30
C ARG A 141 -18.32 -5.39 -8.51
N PHE A 142 -17.96 -4.86 -9.67
CA PHE A 142 -16.61 -4.34 -9.89
C PHE A 142 -16.47 -3.03 -9.13
N ASP A 143 -15.32 -2.82 -8.50
CA ASP A 143 -15.08 -1.57 -7.79
C ASP A 143 -15.04 -0.38 -8.74
N LEU A 144 -14.28 -0.50 -9.85
CA LEU A 144 -14.29 0.48 -10.95
C LEU A 144 -14.24 -0.20 -12.32
N LEU A 145 -15.03 0.35 -13.24
CA LEU A 145 -15.06 -0.01 -14.64
C LEU A 145 -14.87 1.28 -15.45
N ILE A 146 -13.78 1.38 -16.21
CA ILE A 146 -13.52 2.48 -17.16
C ILE A 146 -13.70 1.89 -18.55
N ARG A 147 -14.63 2.42 -19.35
CA ARG A 147 -14.85 1.93 -20.71
C ARG A 147 -14.97 3.05 -21.73
N ASP A 148 -14.51 2.76 -22.93
CA ASP A 148 -14.85 3.54 -24.12
C ASP A 148 -15.54 2.61 -25.12
N ASP A 149 -16.83 2.88 -25.35
CA ASP A 149 -17.66 2.07 -26.24
C ASP A 149 -17.42 2.36 -27.72
N ALA A 150 -16.86 3.52 -28.07
CA ALA A 150 -16.51 3.89 -29.43
C ALA A 150 -15.17 3.27 -29.85
N ASN A 151 -14.18 3.32 -28.95
CA ASN A 151 -12.83 2.77 -29.19
C ASN A 151 -12.67 1.33 -28.68
N LYS A 152 -13.73 0.72 -28.13
CA LYS A 152 -13.77 -0.67 -27.67
C LYS A 152 -12.63 -1.00 -26.69
N CYS A 153 -12.47 -0.17 -25.67
CA CYS A 153 -11.44 -0.32 -24.64
C CYS A 153 -12.07 -0.44 -23.26
N LEU A 154 -11.48 -1.28 -22.40
CA LEU A 154 -11.98 -1.58 -21.06
C LEU A 154 -10.84 -1.70 -20.05
N ILE A 155 -10.89 -0.91 -18.98
CA ILE A 155 -10.06 -1.11 -17.78
C ILE A 155 -10.98 -1.50 -16.64
N VAL A 156 -10.68 -2.62 -16.00
CA VAL A 156 -11.35 -3.11 -14.80
C VAL A 156 -10.39 -2.95 -13.64
N ILE A 157 -10.78 -2.24 -12.59
CA ILE A 157 -9.99 -2.12 -11.36
C ILE A 157 -10.75 -2.77 -10.22
N GLU A 158 -10.13 -3.78 -9.62
CA GLU A 158 -10.53 -4.31 -8.32
C GLU A 158 -9.67 -3.67 -7.24
N ASN A 159 -10.30 -3.13 -6.21
CA ASN A 159 -9.67 -2.35 -5.17
C ASN A 159 -9.62 -3.11 -3.84
N LYS A 160 -8.42 -3.28 -3.27
CA LYS A 160 -8.21 -3.96 -1.99
C LYS A 160 -7.47 -3.06 -1.01
N ILE A 161 -8.14 -2.69 0.08
CA ILE A 161 -7.50 -2.01 1.22
C ILE A 161 -7.22 -3.04 2.31
N ASP A 162 -8.28 -3.54 2.94
CA ASP A 162 -8.19 -4.50 4.04
C ASP A 162 -8.74 -5.88 3.69
N SER A 163 -9.56 -5.98 2.66
CA SER A 163 -10.12 -7.27 2.25
C SER A 163 -9.07 -8.11 1.52
N LYS A 164 -9.14 -9.42 1.75
CA LYS A 164 -8.37 -10.39 0.96
C LYS A 164 -9.06 -10.63 -0.38
N VAL A 165 -8.30 -11.06 -1.39
CA VAL A 165 -8.88 -11.63 -2.60
C VAL A 165 -9.66 -12.89 -2.22
N ARG A 166 -10.95 -12.95 -2.58
CA ARG A 166 -11.83 -14.05 -2.16
C ARG A 166 -11.64 -15.28 -3.04
N THR A 167 -11.42 -16.44 -2.41
CA THR A 167 -11.20 -17.74 -3.09
C THR A 167 -12.30 -18.78 -2.83
N GLU A 168 -13.07 -18.66 -1.73
CA GLU A 168 -13.95 -19.72 -1.19
C GLU A 168 -15.21 -20.07 -2.01
N LYS A 169 -15.59 -19.29 -3.05
CA LYS A 169 -16.77 -19.56 -3.91
C LYS A 169 -16.50 -19.27 -5.39
N GLY A 170 -15.34 -19.72 -5.88
CA GLY A 170 -14.79 -19.33 -7.17
C GLY A 170 -14.09 -17.98 -7.08
N ASN A 171 -12.87 -17.90 -7.62
CA ASN A 171 -12.01 -16.74 -7.46
C ASN A 171 -12.68 -15.46 -7.99
N GLN A 172 -12.68 -14.40 -7.18
CA GLN A 172 -13.28 -13.11 -7.53
C GLN A 172 -12.79 -12.55 -8.87
N LEU A 173 -11.48 -12.59 -9.09
CA LEU A 173 -10.80 -12.02 -10.24
C LEU A 173 -11.07 -12.83 -11.52
N ASP A 174 -11.11 -14.16 -11.45
CA ASP A 174 -11.47 -15.00 -12.60
C ASP A 174 -12.91 -14.78 -13.03
N VAL A 175 -13.83 -14.75 -12.06
CA VAL A 175 -15.26 -14.51 -12.29
C VAL A 175 -15.50 -13.16 -12.99
N TYR A 176 -14.72 -12.16 -12.63
CA TYR A 176 -14.71 -10.82 -13.23
C TYR A 176 -14.17 -10.82 -14.66
N ARG A 177 -13.07 -11.53 -14.90
CA ARG A 177 -12.52 -11.71 -16.25
C ARG A 177 -13.52 -12.45 -17.15
N GLU A 178 -14.06 -13.58 -16.71
CA GLU A 178 -15.04 -14.36 -17.47
C GLU A 178 -16.30 -13.55 -17.84
N PHE A 179 -16.77 -12.70 -16.93
CA PHE A 179 -17.85 -11.77 -17.23
C PHE A 179 -17.46 -10.82 -18.36
N CYS A 180 -16.28 -10.19 -18.28
CA CYS A 180 -15.84 -9.22 -19.26
C CYS A 180 -15.55 -9.86 -20.63
N GLU A 181 -15.02 -11.08 -20.67
CA GLU A 181 -14.81 -11.79 -21.94
C GLU A 181 -16.12 -12.12 -22.66
N ARG A 182 -17.21 -12.32 -21.93
CA ARG A 182 -18.55 -12.51 -22.52
C ARG A 182 -19.17 -11.19 -22.96
N GLU A 183 -19.29 -10.23 -22.04
CA GLU A 183 -20.08 -9.00 -22.28
C GLU A 183 -19.34 -7.99 -23.17
N PHE A 184 -18.01 -7.96 -23.09
CA PHE A 184 -17.15 -7.04 -23.84
C PHE A 184 -16.21 -7.82 -24.77
N SER A 185 -16.69 -8.90 -25.39
CA SER A 185 -15.86 -9.83 -26.19
C SER A 185 -14.93 -9.14 -27.19
N HIS A 186 -15.42 -8.08 -27.87
CA HIS A 186 -14.68 -7.32 -28.88
C HIS A 186 -13.83 -6.16 -28.35
N TYR A 187 -13.72 -6.00 -27.03
CA TYR A 187 -12.95 -4.93 -26.43
C TYR A 187 -11.52 -5.40 -26.13
N SER A 188 -10.57 -4.48 -26.25
CA SER A 188 -9.26 -4.58 -25.59
C SER A 188 -9.44 -4.36 -24.09
N LYS A 189 -8.89 -5.25 -23.26
CA LYS A 189 -9.20 -5.31 -21.82
C LYS A 189 -7.93 -5.31 -20.98
N TRP A 190 -7.94 -4.53 -19.90
CA TRP A 190 -6.90 -4.52 -18.88
C TRP A 190 -7.53 -4.72 -17.52
N TYR A 191 -7.06 -5.76 -16.83
CA TYR A 191 -7.53 -6.11 -15.48
C TYR A 191 -6.47 -5.69 -14.47
N VAL A 192 -6.83 -4.84 -13.52
CA VAL A 192 -5.93 -4.22 -12.54
C VAL A 192 -6.38 -4.59 -11.13
N LEU A 193 -5.47 -5.20 -10.36
CA LEU A 193 -5.64 -5.39 -8.93
C LEU A 193 -4.89 -4.24 -8.23
N LEU A 194 -5.64 -3.23 -7.80
CA LEU A 194 -5.11 -2.13 -7.00
C LEU A 194 -5.18 -2.52 -5.52
N SER A 195 -4.03 -2.62 -4.86
CA SER A 195 -3.97 -3.19 -3.52
C SER A 195 -3.06 -2.41 -2.57
N TYR A 196 -3.55 -2.15 -1.36
CA TYR A 196 -2.77 -1.57 -0.28
C TYR A 196 -1.84 -2.63 0.34
N ARG A 197 -2.35 -3.87 0.48
CA ARG A 197 -1.56 -5.03 0.91
C ARG A 197 -0.84 -5.66 -0.28
N ASN A 198 0.24 -6.38 -0.01
CA ASN A 198 0.94 -7.14 -1.05
C ASN A 198 0.10 -8.35 -1.47
N ASN A 199 -0.69 -8.18 -2.54
CA ASN A 199 -1.45 -9.22 -3.22
C ASN A 199 -0.87 -9.48 -4.64
N CYS A 200 0.44 -9.28 -4.81
CA CYS A 200 1.10 -9.44 -6.11
C CYS A 200 0.99 -10.88 -6.63
N GLU A 201 1.13 -11.86 -5.75
CA GLU A 201 1.01 -13.28 -6.10
C GLU A 201 -0.41 -13.63 -6.59
N ASP A 202 -1.45 -13.12 -5.92
CA ASP A 202 -2.83 -13.25 -6.40
C ASP A 202 -2.98 -12.66 -7.79
N ALA A 203 -2.49 -11.43 -8.01
CA ALA A 203 -2.57 -10.79 -9.32
C ALA A 203 -1.91 -11.65 -10.42
N GLN A 204 -0.71 -12.17 -10.17
CA GLN A 204 0.02 -13.03 -11.11
C GLN A 204 -0.74 -14.32 -11.43
N ASN A 205 -1.22 -15.02 -10.40
CA ASN A 205 -1.97 -16.26 -10.53
C ASN A 205 -3.21 -16.09 -11.41
N TYR A 206 -3.86 -14.93 -11.34
CA TYR A 206 -5.08 -14.65 -12.08
C TYR A 206 -4.86 -13.81 -13.34
N LYS A 207 -3.61 -13.51 -13.74
CA LYS A 207 -3.26 -12.69 -14.91
C LYS A 207 -3.81 -11.26 -14.83
N TRP A 208 -3.87 -10.69 -13.63
CA TRP A 208 -4.19 -9.29 -13.38
C TRP A 208 -2.89 -8.50 -13.25
N LYS A 209 -2.90 -7.23 -13.68
CA LYS A 209 -1.81 -6.30 -13.42
C LYS A 209 -1.89 -5.83 -11.97
N TYR A 210 -0.81 -6.03 -11.22
CA TYR A 210 -0.72 -5.54 -9.86
C TYR A 210 -0.30 -4.07 -9.83
N ILE A 211 -1.02 -3.26 -9.06
CA ILE A 211 -0.64 -1.87 -8.74
C ILE A 211 -0.74 -1.70 -7.22
N ASP A 212 0.29 -1.15 -6.61
CA ASP A 212 0.24 -0.77 -5.19
C ASP A 212 -0.23 0.68 -5.01
N TYR A 213 -0.74 1.00 -3.82
CA TYR A 213 -1.19 2.36 -3.54
C TYR A 213 -0.06 3.40 -3.47
N HIS A 214 1.21 2.99 -3.36
CA HIS A 214 2.33 3.94 -3.49
C HIS A 214 2.45 4.44 -4.93
N THR A 215 2.19 3.59 -5.92
CA THR A 215 2.11 3.99 -7.32
C THR A 215 1.02 5.05 -7.54
N ILE A 216 -0.17 4.85 -6.97
CA ILE A 216 -1.26 5.83 -7.03
C ILE A 216 -0.87 7.12 -6.30
N PHE A 217 -0.25 7.03 -5.13
CA PHE A 217 0.22 8.21 -4.39
C PHE A 217 1.22 9.03 -5.21
N LYS A 218 2.25 8.39 -5.79
CA LYS A 218 3.25 9.05 -6.65
C LYS A 218 2.65 9.65 -7.92
N LEU A 219 1.71 8.95 -8.55
CA LEU A 219 0.94 9.45 -9.70
C LEU A 219 0.24 10.77 -9.35
N LEU A 220 -0.52 10.76 -8.24
CA LEU A 220 -1.36 11.89 -7.85
C LEU A 220 -0.58 13.10 -7.32
N LEU A 221 0.62 12.89 -6.78
CA LEU A 221 1.51 13.99 -6.38
C LEU A 221 1.81 14.95 -7.54
N LYS A 222 1.84 14.46 -8.78
CA LYS A 222 2.05 15.31 -9.98
C LYS A 222 0.95 16.36 -10.17
N TYR A 223 -0.25 16.11 -9.65
CA TYR A 223 -1.47 16.91 -9.86
C TYR A 223 -1.96 17.60 -8.58
N VAL A 224 -1.13 17.63 -7.54
CA VAL A 224 -1.48 18.10 -6.19
C VAL A 224 -1.96 19.56 -6.11
N ASP A 225 -1.53 20.40 -7.05
CA ASP A 225 -1.89 21.81 -7.10
C ASP A 225 -2.99 22.12 -8.12
N GLU A 226 -3.48 21.10 -8.83
CA GLU A 226 -4.49 21.26 -9.87
C GLU A 226 -5.92 21.01 -9.39
N ASP A 227 -6.11 20.21 -8.33
CA ASP A 227 -7.44 19.83 -7.83
C ASP A 227 -7.43 19.60 -6.30
N ALA A 228 -8.41 20.20 -5.60
CA ALA A 228 -8.51 20.12 -4.14
C ALA A 228 -8.92 18.73 -3.63
N ILE A 229 -9.68 17.96 -4.42
CA ILE A 229 -10.07 16.58 -4.09
C ILE A 229 -8.85 15.67 -4.23
N VAL A 230 -7.97 15.90 -5.21
CA VAL A 230 -6.66 15.20 -5.27
C VAL A 230 -5.84 15.49 -4.03
N LYS A 231 -5.71 16.77 -3.66
CA LYS A 231 -4.99 17.18 -2.45
C LYS A 231 -5.56 16.54 -1.18
N ASP A 232 -6.87 16.46 -1.04
CA ASP A 232 -7.50 15.76 0.10
C ASP A 232 -7.29 14.24 0.06
N TYR A 233 -7.38 13.62 -1.12
CA TYR A 233 -7.16 12.19 -1.25
C TYR A 233 -5.72 11.78 -0.92
N LEU A 234 -4.75 12.60 -1.33
CA LEU A 234 -3.33 12.42 -0.99
C LEU A 234 -3.11 12.38 0.53
N LYS A 235 -3.85 13.15 1.33
CA LYS A 235 -3.79 13.06 2.80
C LYS A 235 -4.26 11.69 3.30
N THR A 236 -5.37 11.17 2.73
CA THR A 236 -5.87 9.82 3.05
C THR A 236 -4.82 8.77 2.71
N LEU A 237 -4.27 8.82 1.49
CA LEU A 237 -3.24 7.88 1.05
C LEU A 237 -1.98 7.98 1.91
N TYR A 238 -1.55 9.18 2.27
CA TYR A 238 -0.39 9.39 3.10
C TYR A 238 -0.56 8.78 4.49
N SER A 239 -1.70 9.02 5.14
CA SER A 239 -1.98 8.40 6.43
C SER A 239 -2.09 6.88 6.35
N LEU A 240 -2.65 6.35 5.26
CA LEU A 240 -2.79 4.91 5.05
C LEU A 240 -1.42 4.24 4.83
N LEU A 241 -0.56 4.84 4.01
CA LEU A 241 0.72 4.28 3.58
C LEU A 241 1.83 4.50 4.61
N PHE A 242 1.78 5.59 5.37
CA PHE A 242 2.84 5.99 6.31
C PHE A 242 2.32 6.21 7.75
N PRO A 243 1.61 5.24 8.36
CA PRO A 243 0.94 5.42 9.65
C PRO A 243 1.90 5.74 10.82
N ASN A 244 3.19 5.41 10.69
CA ASN A 244 4.20 5.55 11.73
C ASN A 244 5.35 6.47 11.35
N ILE A 245 5.11 7.46 10.48
CA ILE A 245 6.21 8.30 9.95
C ILE A 245 6.89 9.16 11.01
N GLN A 246 6.21 9.44 12.12
CA GLN A 246 6.76 10.11 13.29
C GLN A 246 7.34 9.08 14.26
N ILE A 247 8.50 8.51 13.93
CA ILE A 247 9.30 7.71 14.87
C ILE A 247 10.00 8.65 15.84
N SER A 248 9.25 9.32 16.72
CA SER A 248 9.85 10.15 17.76
C SER A 248 10.12 9.38 19.06
N ASN A 249 9.42 8.27 19.33
CA ASN A 249 9.40 7.68 20.69
C ASN A 249 9.34 6.13 20.79
N ILE A 250 9.67 5.38 19.75
CA ILE A 250 9.59 3.90 19.81
C ILE A 250 10.98 3.33 20.07
N GLN A 251 11.09 2.38 21.01
CA GLN A 251 12.24 1.46 21.10
C GLN A 251 12.50 0.86 19.71
N THR A 252 13.51 1.38 19.02
CA THR A 252 13.79 1.01 17.64
C THR A 252 14.54 -0.32 17.61
N SER A 253 13.79 -1.41 17.46
CA SER A 253 14.40 -2.69 17.07
C SER A 253 14.95 -2.62 15.64
N LEU A 254 15.90 -3.51 15.31
CA LEU A 254 16.39 -3.68 13.93
C LEU A 254 15.24 -3.87 12.94
N TYR A 255 14.21 -4.63 13.34
CA TYR A 255 13.04 -4.87 12.52
C TYR A 255 12.24 -3.58 12.27
N CYS A 256 12.04 -2.74 13.28
CA CYS A 256 11.39 -1.43 13.13
C CYS A 256 12.18 -0.51 12.20
N CYS A 257 13.51 -0.51 12.30
CA CYS A 257 14.38 0.26 11.40
C CYS A 257 14.29 -0.23 9.95
N TRP A 258 14.36 -1.55 9.74
CA TRP A 258 14.19 -2.16 8.44
C TRP A 258 12.82 -1.83 7.83
N LEU A 259 11.76 -1.90 8.62
CA LEU A 259 10.41 -1.54 8.20
C LEU A 259 10.33 -0.08 7.78
N PHE A 260 10.91 0.83 8.55
CA PHE A 260 10.91 2.26 8.23
C PHE A 260 11.65 2.55 6.92
N ILE A 261 12.83 1.97 6.73
CA ILE A 261 13.59 2.14 5.49
C ILE A 261 12.79 1.63 4.29
N ASN A 262 12.29 0.38 4.36
CA ASN A 262 11.65 -0.27 3.22
C ASN A 262 10.24 0.23 2.93
N ARG A 263 9.48 0.65 3.95
CA ARG A 263 8.07 1.07 3.79
C ARG A 263 7.90 2.58 3.71
N VAL A 264 8.85 3.37 4.21
CA VAL A 264 8.76 4.84 4.20
C VAL A 264 9.82 5.43 3.28
N ILE A 265 11.10 5.25 3.59
CA ILE A 265 12.19 5.96 2.90
C ILE A 265 12.27 5.56 1.41
N LEU A 266 12.28 4.26 1.10
CA LEU A 266 12.32 3.78 -0.28
C LEU A 266 11.03 4.03 -1.07
N LYS A 267 9.94 4.40 -0.40
CA LYS A 267 8.64 4.64 -1.03
C LYS A 267 8.35 6.11 -1.29
N LEU A 268 8.99 7.02 -0.55
CA LEU A 268 8.89 8.48 -0.76
C LEU A 268 9.85 8.98 -1.85
N ASN A 269 11.01 8.33 -2.00
CA ASN A 269 11.95 8.55 -3.11
C ASN A 269 11.59 7.64 -4.29
#